data_AF-A0A2G4ISQ1-F1
#
_entry.id   AF-A0A2G4ISQ1-F1
#
_cell.length_a   1.000
_cell.length_b   1.000
_cell.length_c   1.000
_cell.angle_alpha   90.00
_cell.angle_beta   90.00
_cell.angle_gamma   90.00
#
_symmetry.space_group_name_H-M   'P 1'
#
loop_
_entity.id
_entity.type
_entity.pdbx_description
1 polymer ?
#
loop_
_entity_poly.entity_id
_entity_poly.type
_entity_poly.pdbx_seq_one_letter_code
_entity_poly.pdbx_strand_id
1 'polypeptide(L)'
;MNLGCKRNRETGVGETRYTKAIQGDARVYILTQAWRTPTYGDQGPDIPRRELEDALGFLTTSVACVDGDTAHPCPAAPVKK
;
A
#
# COMPACT_ATOMS: atom_id res chain seq x y z
N MET A 1 2.16 -9.78 6.13
CA MET A 1 1.54 -9.62 7.44
C MET A 1 0.45 -8.56 7.29
N ASN A 2 -0.82 -8.93 7.44
CA ASN A 2 -1.94 -7.99 7.24
C ASN A 2 -2.10 -7.17 8.54
N LEU A 3 -1.88 -5.86 8.48
CA LEU A 3 -2.03 -4.97 9.63
C LEU A 3 -3.45 -4.40 9.57
N GLY A 4 -4.39 -5.04 10.26
CA GLY A 4 -5.80 -4.63 10.27
C GLY A 4 -6.27 -4.22 11.66
N CYS A 5 -7.02 -3.12 11.75
CA CYS A 5 -7.76 -2.71 12.93
C CYS A 5 -9.21 -3.20 12.82
N LYS A 6 -9.58 -4.21 13.61
CA LYS A 6 -10.95 -4.80 13.60
C LYS A 6 -12.05 -3.80 13.94
N ARG A 7 -11.74 -2.86 14.84
CA ARG A 7 -12.63 -1.79 15.29
C ARG A 7 -11.82 -0.66 15.89
N ASN A 8 -11.89 0.51 15.27
CA ASN A 8 -11.42 1.75 15.84
C ASN A 8 -12.40 2.19 16.95
N ARG A 9 -11.87 2.55 18.12
CA ARG A 9 -12.67 2.95 19.29
C ARG A 9 -13.36 4.32 19.13
N GLU A 10 -12.77 5.20 18.34
CA GLU A 10 -13.27 6.57 18.13
C GLU A 10 -14.32 6.63 17.03
N THR A 11 -14.07 5.95 15.91
CA THR A 11 -14.93 6.01 14.71
C THR A 11 -15.87 4.82 14.58
N GLY A 12 -15.63 3.75 15.34
CA GLY A 12 -16.44 2.54 15.31
C GLY A 12 -16.28 1.68 14.06
N VAL A 13 -15.43 2.04 13.10
CA VAL A 13 -15.22 1.28 11.85
C VAL A 13 -14.01 0.34 11.93
N GLY A 14 -13.98 -0.68 11.07
CA GLY A 14 -12.79 -1.48 10.81
C GLY A 14 -11.88 -0.81 9.77
N GLU A 15 -10.60 -1.17 9.77
CA GLU A 15 -9.65 -0.81 8.73
C GLU A 15 -8.75 -1.99 8.40
N THR A 16 -8.60 -2.31 7.13
CA THR A 16 -7.57 -3.27 6.66
C THR A 16 -6.56 -2.55 5.78
N ARG A 17 -5.29 -2.89 5.98
CA ARG A 17 -4.17 -2.19 5.34
C ARG A 17 -3.07 -3.16 4.93
N TYR A 18 -2.63 -3.02 3.68
CA TYR A 18 -1.43 -3.64 3.17
C TYR A 18 -0.38 -2.58 2.91
N THR A 19 0.83 -2.85 3.39
CA THR A 19 1.95 -1.91 3.28
C THR A 19 3.17 -2.64 2.71
N LYS A 20 3.83 -2.00 1.75
CA LYS A 20 5.16 -2.38 1.27
C LYS A 20 6.15 -1.28 1.65
N ALA A 21 7.23 -1.67 2.30
CA ALA A 21 8.41 -0.82 2.44
C ALA A 21 9.36 -1.09 1.28
N ILE A 22 9.81 -0.03 0.63
CA ILE A 22 10.77 -0.08 -0.48
C ILE A 22 11.99 0.71 -0.04
N GLN A 23 13.13 0.03 0.10
CA GLN A 23 14.41 0.68 0.35
C GLN A 23 14.94 1.23 -0.96
N GLY A 24 15.02 2.55 -1.08
CA GLY A 24 15.83 3.21 -2.11
C GLY A 24 17.22 3.54 -1.57
N ASP A 25 18.08 4.12 -2.41
CA ASP A 25 19.48 4.38 -2.07
C ASP A 25 19.66 5.29 -0.84
N ALA A 26 18.89 6.39 -0.79
CA ALA A 26 19.01 7.37 0.29
C ALA A 26 17.79 7.42 1.23
N ARG A 27 16.69 6.74 0.88
CA ARG A 27 15.38 6.88 1.56
C ARG A 27 14.60 5.58 1.55
N VAL A 28 13.72 5.43 2.55
CA VAL A 28 12.70 4.38 2.57
C VAL A 28 11.37 4.97 2.09
N TYR A 29 10.73 4.30 1.14
CA TYR A 29 9.40 4.62 0.66
C TYR A 29 8.40 3.64 1.26
N ILE A 30 7.29 4.15 1.77
CA ILE A 30 6.21 3.34 2.31
C ILE A 30 5.00 3.49 1.39
N LEU A 31 4.64 2.42 0.69
CA LEU A 31 3.45 2.35 -0.13
C LEU A 31 2.37 1.58 0.60
N THR A 32 1.17 2.15 0.69
CA THR A 32 0.09 1.60 1.49
C THR A 32 -1.23 1.66 0.73
N GLN A 33 -1.95 0.53 0.72
CA GLN A 33 -3.35 0.46 0.32
C GLN A 33 -4.20 0.14 1.56
N ALA A 34 -5.22 0.95 1.81
CA ALA A 34 -6.09 0.83 2.99
C ALA A 34 -7.57 0.94 2.62
N TRP A 35 -8.40 0.17 3.31
CA TRP A 35 -9.86 0.20 3.19
C TRP A 35 -10.47 0.43 4.55
N ARG A 36 -11.46 1.33 4.61
CA ARG A 36 -12.38 1.40 5.75
C ARG A 36 -13.49 0.40 5.51
N THR A 37 -13.75 -0.43 6.51
CA THR A 37 -14.72 -1.52 6.42
C THR A 37 -15.70 -1.40 7.59
N PRO A 38 -16.85 -2.08 7.54
CA PRO A 38 -17.57 -2.43 8.75
C PRO A 38 -16.63 -3.14 9.75
N THR A 39 -16.97 -3.11 11.03
CA THR A 39 -16.22 -3.88 12.04
C THR A 39 -16.24 -5.36 11.71
N TYR A 40 -15.11 -6.04 11.94
CA TYR A 40 -14.96 -7.44 11.57
C TYR A 40 -14.28 -8.26 12.67
N GLY A 41 -14.57 -9.57 12.68
CA GLY A 41 -14.02 -10.53 13.65
C GLY A 41 -12.70 -11.15 13.21
N ASP A 42 -12.34 -12.29 13.79
CA ASP A 42 -11.13 -13.04 13.40
C ASP A 42 -11.16 -13.57 11.97
N GLN A 43 -12.36 -13.64 11.36
CA GLN A 43 -12.55 -14.03 9.97
C GLN A 43 -12.02 -12.99 8.97
N GLY A 44 -11.69 -11.77 9.42
CA GLY A 44 -11.28 -10.67 8.55
C GLY A 44 -12.46 -9.86 7.99
N PRO A 45 -12.19 -8.73 7.32
CA PRO A 45 -13.24 -7.92 6.72
C PRO A 45 -13.83 -8.59 5.47
N ASP A 46 -15.06 -8.22 5.13
CA ASP A 46 -15.69 -8.60 3.86
C ASP A 46 -15.18 -7.69 2.73
N ILE A 47 -13.93 -7.90 2.31
CA ILE A 47 -13.35 -7.26 1.14
C ILE A 47 -13.38 -8.28 0.00
N PRO A 48 -13.94 -7.93 -1.19
CA PRO A 48 -13.94 -8.83 -2.33
C PRO A 48 -12.54 -9.34 -2.62
N ARG A 49 -12.39 -10.65 -2.76
CA ARG A 49 -11.07 -11.28 -2.97
C ARG A 49 -10.30 -10.67 -4.14
N ARG A 50 -11.00 -10.27 -5.20
CA ARG A 50 -10.42 -9.57 -6.35
C ARG A 50 -9.74 -8.26 -5.97
N GLU A 51 -10.34 -7.44 -5.11
CA GLU A 51 -9.72 -6.17 -4.67
C GLU A 51 -8.45 -6.40 -3.85
N LEU A 52 -8.45 -7.46 -3.02
CA LEU A 52 -7.26 -7.86 -2.27
C LEU A 52 -6.14 -8.31 -3.22
N GLU A 53 -6.47 -9.13 -4.21
CA GLU A 53 -5.51 -9.62 -5.22
C GLU A 53 -4.97 -8.47 -6.08
N ASP A 54 -5.82 -7.54 -6.51
CA ASP A 54 -5.42 -6.36 -7.29
C ASP A 54 -4.46 -5.47 -6.49
N ALA A 55 -4.76 -5.23 -5.22
CA ALA A 55 -3.87 -4.45 -4.36
C ALA A 55 -2.54 -5.14 -4.09
N LEU A 56 -2.54 -6.45 -3.85
CA LEU A 56 -1.31 -7.22 -3.70
C LEU A 56 -0.49 -7.20 -5.00
N GLY A 57 -1.13 -7.34 -6.16
CA GLY A 57 -0.50 -7.24 -7.47
C GLY A 57 0.15 -5.87 -7.70
N PHE A 58 -0.57 -4.79 -7.38
CA PHE A 58 -0.05 -3.44 -7.47
C PHE A 58 1.14 -3.22 -6.52
N LEU A 59 1.01 -3.58 -5.24
CA LEU A 59 2.07 -3.39 -4.26
C LEU A 59 3.32 -4.20 -4.62
N THR A 60 3.16 -5.46 -5.06
CA THR A 60 4.31 -6.32 -5.39
C THR A 60 5.08 -5.82 -6.60
N THR A 61 4.39 -5.30 -7.63
CA THR A 61 5.01 -4.74 -8.84
C THR A 61 5.55 -3.32 -8.68
N SER A 62 5.11 -2.59 -7.66
CA SER A 62 5.58 -1.23 -7.39
C SER A 62 7.05 -1.21 -6.96
N VAL A 63 7.88 -0.43 -7.66
CA VAL A 63 9.31 -0.24 -7.37
C VAL A 63 9.61 1.25 -7.26
N ALA A 64 10.60 1.61 -6.44
CA ALA A 64 11.13 2.96 -6.46
C ALA A 64 11.99 3.12 -7.71
N CYS A 65 11.95 4.30 -8.33
CA CYS A 65 12.92 4.63 -9.36
C CYS A 65 14.30 4.87 -8.73
N VAL A 66 15.36 4.64 -9.50
CA VAL A 66 16.74 4.82 -9.08
C VAL A 66 17.48 5.66 -10.12
N ASP A 67 18.17 6.70 -9.67
CA ASP A 67 18.96 7.57 -10.56
C ASP A 67 20.15 6.78 -11.14
N GLY A 68 20.27 6.77 -12.46
CA GLY A 68 21.33 6.03 -13.16
C GLY A 68 21.03 4.54 -13.39
N ASP A 69 19.92 4.01 -12.88
CA ASP A 69 19.44 2.66 -13.23
C ASP A 69 18.66 2.68 -14.56
N THR A 70 19.03 1.78 -15.46
CA THR A 70 18.34 1.60 -16.75
C THR A 70 17.06 0.75 -16.63
N ALA A 71 16.94 -0.09 -15.60
CA ALA A 71 15.75 -0.92 -15.39
C ALA A 71 14.60 -0.11 -14.78
N HIS A 72 14.88 0.78 -13.84
CA HIS A 72 13.90 1.64 -13.17
C HIS A 72 14.31 3.12 -13.14
N PRO A 73 14.46 3.77 -14.30
CA PRO A 73 14.91 5.15 -14.36
C PRO A 73 13.90 6.10 -13.72
N CYS A 74 14.40 7.10 -12.98
CA CYS A 74 13.56 8.16 -12.47
C CYS A 74 12.99 9.05 -13.59
N PRO A 75 11.71 9.45 -13.50
CA PRO A 75 11.12 10.34 -14.49
C PRO A 75 11.84 11.69 -14.47
N ALA A 76 12.00 12.29 -15.65
CA ALA A 76 12.58 13.63 -15.78
C ALA A 76 11.79 14.61 -14.89
N ALA A 77 12.52 15.44 -14.12
CA ALA A 77 11.88 16.43 -13.26
C ALA A 77 10.92 17.29 -14.10
N PRO A 78 9.68 17.55 -13.63
CA PRO A 78 8.75 18.37 -14.38
C PRO A 78 9.35 19.75 -14.59
N VAL A 79 9.43 20.18 -15.84
CA VAL A 79 9.83 21.55 -16.20
C VAL A 79 8.76 22.47 -15.63
N LYS A 80 9.07 23.16 -14.52
CA LYS A 80 8.23 24.25 -14.03
C LYS A 80 8.19 25.32 -15.12
N LYS A 81 7.01 25.53 -15.72
CA LYS A 81 6.73 26.71 -16.55
C LYS A 81 6.50 27.92 -15.67
#